data_AF-U1MZI9-F1
#
_entry.id   AF-U1MZI9-F1
#
_cell.length_a   1.000
_cell.length_b   1.000
_cell.length_c   1.000
_cell.angle_alpha   90.00
_cell.angle_beta   90.00
_cell.angle_gamma   90.00
#
_symmetry.space_group_name_H-M   'P 1'
#
loop_
_entity.id
_entity.type
_entity.pdbx_description
1 polymer ?
#
loop_
_entity_poly.entity_id
_entity_poly.type
_entity_poly.pdbx_seq_one_letter_code
_entity_poly.pdbx_strand_id
1 'polypeptide(L)'
;MTPDETEEPPTDGVQIDMISGSRMENLTSMEKIRLILDGVREGNIVILEEGLSPDEESRLIEVTMTEISPDEFNGIEIETYPQSTASNTGLFGRLVGNESPQKLTVIGPADQIETLHKDEDLISAFISHE
;
A
#
# COMPACT_ATOMS: atom_id res chain seq x y z
N MET A 1 -41.85 4.06 -14.91
CA MET A 1 -41.00 4.49 -13.79
C MET A 1 -40.87 3.31 -12.84
N THR A 2 -39.90 2.44 -13.07
CA THR A 2 -39.35 1.58 -12.01
C THR A 2 -38.26 2.40 -11.31
N PRO A 3 -38.15 2.31 -9.97
CA PRO A 3 -37.16 3.06 -9.23
C PRO A 3 -35.78 2.49 -9.55
N ASP A 4 -34.82 3.40 -9.65
CA ASP A 4 -33.39 3.16 -9.82
C ASP A 4 -32.90 2.20 -8.72
N GLU A 5 -32.51 0.98 -9.10
CA GLU A 5 -31.83 0.05 -8.21
C GLU A 5 -30.38 0.52 -8.11
N THR A 6 -30.05 1.25 -7.04
CA THR A 6 -28.67 1.50 -6.66
C THR A 6 -28.06 0.13 -6.33
N GLU A 7 -27.27 -0.44 -7.24
CA GLU A 7 -26.57 -1.71 -7.02
C GLU A 7 -25.64 -1.55 -5.80
N GLU A 8 -25.92 -2.30 -4.74
CA GLU A 8 -24.98 -2.49 -3.63
C GLU A 8 -23.67 -3.08 -4.20
N PRO A 9 -22.49 -2.59 -3.79
CA PRO A 9 -21.24 -3.10 -4.31
C PRO A 9 -21.09 -4.60 -3.99
N PRO A 10 -20.44 -5.39 -4.87
CA PRO A 10 -20.29 -6.82 -4.68
C PRO A 10 -19.57 -7.11 -3.35
N THR A 11 -20.14 -8.02 -2.56
CA THR A 11 -19.67 -8.40 -1.21
C THR A 11 -18.35 -9.18 -1.21
N ASP A 12 -17.79 -9.50 -2.38
CA ASP A 12 -16.63 -10.37 -2.58
C ASP A 12 -15.47 -9.65 -3.29
N GLY A 13 -15.37 -8.33 -3.11
CA GLY A 13 -14.34 -7.50 -3.75
C GLY A 13 -13.17 -7.19 -2.82
N VAL A 14 -11.95 -7.27 -3.33
CA VAL A 14 -10.76 -6.69 -2.67
C VAL A 14 -10.62 -5.25 -3.13
N GLN A 15 -10.67 -4.30 -2.20
CA GLN A 15 -10.42 -2.90 -2.50
C GLN A 15 -8.92 -2.61 -2.42
N ILE A 16 -8.42 -1.89 -3.43
CA ILE A 16 -7.03 -1.45 -3.50
C ILE A 16 -7.02 0.07 -3.54
N ASP A 17 -6.39 0.68 -2.55
CA ASP A 17 -6.23 2.12 -2.42
C ASP A 17 -4.80 2.53 -2.75
N MET A 18 -4.63 3.29 -3.82
CA MET A 18 -3.33 3.84 -4.21
C MET A 18 -3.20 5.29 -3.74
N ILE A 19 -2.10 5.59 -3.06
CA ILE A 19 -1.86 6.85 -2.37
C ILE A 19 -0.62 7.51 -2.95
N SER A 20 -0.80 8.70 -3.50
CA SER A 20 0.29 9.44 -4.14
C SER A 20 1.32 9.94 -3.13
N GLY A 21 2.57 10.05 -3.58
CA GLY A 21 3.66 10.61 -2.76
C GLY A 21 3.32 12.02 -2.27
N SER A 22 2.79 12.86 -3.16
CA SER A 22 2.32 14.21 -2.82
C SER A 22 1.24 14.24 -1.74
N ARG A 23 0.34 13.25 -1.67
CA ARG A 23 -0.65 13.15 -0.60
C ARG A 23 0.02 12.79 0.71
N MET A 24 0.96 11.85 0.69
CA MET A 24 1.72 11.42 1.87
C MET A 24 2.61 12.55 2.41
N GLU A 25 3.29 13.30 1.56
CA GLU A 25 4.16 14.43 1.96
C GLU A 25 3.43 15.51 2.77
N ASN A 26 2.13 15.70 2.52
CA ASN A 26 1.31 16.68 3.23
C ASN A 26 0.82 16.20 4.61
N LEU A 27 1.11 14.95 4.98
CA LEU A 27 0.68 14.36 6.24
C LEU A 27 1.86 14.28 7.22
N THR A 28 1.58 14.51 8.50
CA THR A 28 2.52 14.17 9.56
C THR A 28 2.71 12.66 9.63
N SER A 29 3.81 12.20 10.23
CA SER A 29 4.09 10.77 10.36
C SER A 29 2.95 9.99 11.00
N MET A 30 2.29 10.52 12.05
CA MET A 30 1.14 9.82 12.64
C MET A 30 -0.12 9.84 11.77
N GLU A 31 -0.34 10.88 10.99
CA GLU A 31 -1.46 10.90 10.04
C GLU A 31 -1.26 9.87 8.93
N LYS A 32 -0.03 9.71 8.44
CA LYS A 32 0.34 8.63 7.51
C LYS A 32 0.05 7.26 8.11
N ILE A 33 0.51 7.00 9.35
CA ILE A 33 0.31 5.71 10.01
C ILE A 33 -1.17 5.39 10.16
N ARG A 34 -1.97 6.34 10.66
CA ARG A 34 -3.42 6.13 10.82
C ARG A 34 -4.11 5.85 9.51
N LEU A 35 -3.81 6.65 8.48
CA LEU A 35 -4.41 6.48 7.16
C LEU A 35 -4.13 5.09 6.58
N ILE A 36 -2.92 4.53 6.79
CA ILE A 36 -2.59 3.17 6.38
C ILE A 36 -3.37 2.14 7.22
N LEU A 37 -3.32 2.27 8.55
CA LEU A 37 -3.95 1.34 9.47
C LEU A 37 -5.47 1.27 9.33
N ASP A 38 -6.12 2.40 9.05
CA ASP A 38 -7.56 2.46 8.83
C ASP A 38 -7.94 1.66 7.57
N GLY A 39 -7.21 1.82 6.47
CA GLY A 39 -7.46 1.08 5.23
C GLY A 39 -7.26 -0.44 5.39
N VAL A 40 -6.13 -0.86 5.97
CA VAL A 40 -5.85 -2.31 6.12
C VAL A 40 -6.75 -2.99 7.13
N ARG A 41 -7.24 -2.27 8.15
CA ARG A 41 -8.24 -2.81 9.10
C ARG A 41 -9.57 -3.10 8.43
N GLU A 42 -9.94 -2.31 7.42
CA GLU A 42 -11.15 -2.54 6.61
C GLU A 42 -10.98 -3.70 5.61
N GLY A 43 -9.79 -4.33 5.56
CA GLY A 43 -9.46 -5.40 4.62
C GLY A 43 -8.90 -4.89 3.29
N ASN A 44 -8.62 -3.58 3.17
CA ASN A 44 -8.12 -2.99 1.94
C ASN A 44 -6.60 -3.20 1.79
N ILE A 45 -6.13 -3.26 0.55
CA ILE A 45 -4.70 -3.21 0.22
C ILE A 45 -4.34 -1.75 -0.06
N VAL A 46 -3.35 -1.22 0.66
CA VAL A 46 -2.85 0.14 0.51
C VAL A 46 -1.54 0.13 -0.26
N ILE A 47 -1.46 0.90 -1.35
CA ILE A 47 -0.25 1.07 -2.16
C ILE A 47 0.23 2.52 -2.03
N LEU A 48 1.49 2.70 -1.64
CA LEU A 48 2.15 4.00 -1.55
C LEU A 48 3.06 4.20 -2.77
N GLU A 49 2.86 5.28 -3.52
CA GLU A 49 3.77 5.67 -4.63
C GLU A 49 5.17 6.00 -4.13
N GLU A 50 5.23 6.56 -2.92
CA GLU A 50 6.46 6.81 -2.18
C GLU A 50 6.36 6.09 -0.85
N GLY A 51 7.25 5.11 -0.65
CA GLY A 51 7.33 4.34 0.58
C GLY A 51 7.58 5.16 1.84
N LEU A 52 7.37 4.54 2.99
CA LEU A 52 7.63 5.15 4.29
C LEU A 52 9.13 5.35 4.51
N SER A 53 9.49 6.40 5.25
CA SER A 53 10.84 6.47 5.81
C SER A 53 11.05 5.36 6.85
N PRO A 54 12.30 4.95 7.15
CA PRO A 54 12.57 3.88 8.11
C PRO A 54 11.97 4.13 9.51
N ASP A 55 11.92 5.40 9.94
CA ASP A 55 11.32 5.79 11.22
C ASP A 55 9.79 5.68 11.19
N GLU A 56 9.18 5.98 10.04
CA GLU A 56 7.74 5.82 9.84
C GLU A 56 7.35 4.35 9.75
N GLU A 57 8.12 3.52 9.03
CA GLU A 57 7.90 2.08 8.96
C GLU A 57 8.03 1.43 10.35
N SER A 58 9.07 1.79 11.12
CA SER A 58 9.24 1.31 12.50
C SER A 58 8.04 1.69 13.38
N ARG A 59 7.54 2.91 13.23
CA ARG A 59 6.37 3.39 13.97
C ARG A 59 5.08 2.72 13.50
N LEU A 60 4.93 2.44 12.21
CA LEU A 60 3.80 1.67 11.68
C LEU A 60 3.74 0.29 12.35
N ILE A 61 4.89 -0.41 12.40
CA ILE A 61 5.01 -1.71 13.05
C ILE A 61 4.66 -1.60 14.55
N GLU A 62 5.22 -0.63 15.26
CA GLU A 62 4.96 -0.41 16.68
C GLU A 62 3.46 -0.18 16.96
N VAL A 63 2.82 0.72 16.22
CA VAL A 63 1.40 1.02 16.40
C VAL A 63 0.54 -0.19 16.01
N THR A 64 0.90 -0.91 14.94
CA THR A 64 0.21 -2.15 14.56
C THR A 64 0.18 -3.14 15.73
N MET A 65 1.31 -3.37 16.40
CA MET A 65 1.37 -4.29 17.54
C MET A 65 0.43 -3.90 18.68
N THR A 66 0.12 -2.62 18.84
CA THR A 66 -0.85 -2.13 19.84
C THR A 66 -2.31 -2.25 19.39
N GLU A 67 -2.54 -2.32 18.09
CA GLU A 67 -3.87 -2.36 17.48
C GLU A 67 -4.32 -3.79 17.13
N ILE A 68 -3.41 -4.79 17.17
CA ILE A 68 -3.73 -6.19 16.90
C ILE A 68 -4.74 -6.73 17.92
N SER A 69 -5.80 -7.34 17.41
CA SER A 69 -6.88 -7.97 18.16
C SER A 69 -7.23 -9.30 17.49
N PRO A 70 -7.29 -10.44 18.23
CA PRO A 70 -7.50 -11.78 17.65
C PRO A 70 -8.76 -11.93 16.79
N ASP A 71 -9.77 -11.08 17.04
CA ASP A 71 -11.08 -11.18 16.41
C ASP A 71 -11.32 -10.10 15.34
N GLU A 72 -10.49 -9.04 15.30
CA GLU A 72 -10.74 -7.85 14.47
C GLU A 72 -9.57 -7.49 13.54
N PHE A 73 -8.32 -7.76 13.93
CA PHE A 73 -7.15 -7.34 13.16
C PHE A 73 -5.90 -8.11 13.58
N ASN A 74 -5.39 -9.02 12.74
CA ASN A 74 -4.23 -9.83 13.09
C ASN A 74 -2.87 -9.18 12.76
N GLY A 75 -2.88 -8.03 12.06
CA GLY A 75 -1.69 -7.23 11.79
C GLY A 75 -1.59 -6.82 10.32
N ILE A 76 -0.39 -6.44 9.92
CA ILE A 76 -0.07 -6.00 8.55
C ILE A 76 1.08 -6.80 7.95
N GLU A 77 1.10 -6.86 6.63
CA GLU A 77 2.25 -7.26 5.83
C GLU A 77 2.69 -6.08 4.95
N ILE A 78 4.00 -5.87 4.82
CA ILE A 78 4.61 -4.75 4.11
C ILE A 78 5.61 -5.29 3.10
N GLU A 79 5.47 -4.91 1.84
CA GLU A 79 6.40 -5.24 0.76
C GLU A 79 6.81 -3.97 0.02
N THR A 80 8.11 -3.85 -0.31
CA THR A 80 8.64 -2.66 -1.00
C THR A 80 9.37 -3.04 -2.27
N TYR A 81 8.90 -2.47 -3.39
CA TYR A 81 9.41 -2.74 -4.72
C TYR A 81 10.13 -1.51 -5.29
N PRO A 82 11.31 -1.69 -5.92
CA PRO A 82 11.96 -0.60 -6.63
C PRO A 82 11.16 -0.25 -7.89
N GLN A 83 10.79 1.02 -8.07
CA GLN A 83 10.22 1.47 -9.33
C GLN A 83 11.36 1.66 -10.33
N SER A 84 11.36 0.86 -11.39
CA SER A 84 12.25 1.06 -12.53
C SER A 84 11.85 2.36 -13.22
N THR A 85 12.50 3.48 -12.88
CA THR A 85 12.46 4.64 -13.78
C THR A 85 13.08 4.19 -15.10
N ALA A 86 12.25 4.00 -16.13
CA ALA A 86 12.67 3.88 -17.51
C ALA A 86 13.23 5.23 -17.98
N SER A 87 14.34 5.66 -17.39
CA SER A 87 15.09 6.83 -17.82
C SER A 87 16.01 6.39 -18.95
N ASN A 88 15.46 6.49 -20.15
CA ASN A 88 16.18 6.52 -21.41
C ASN A 88 17.08 7.78 -21.43
N THR A 89 18.14 7.80 -20.62
CA THR A 89 19.02 8.97 -20.48
C THR A 89 20.40 8.61 -21.00
N GLY A 90 20.59 8.88 -22.29
CA GLY A 90 21.89 8.78 -22.95
C GLY A 90 22.96 9.59 -22.25
N LEU A 91 24.09 8.94 -21.95
CA LEU A 91 25.49 9.38 -21.80
C LEU A 91 25.85 10.72 -21.08
N PHE A 92 24.91 11.55 -20.64
CA PHE A 92 25.17 12.87 -20.02
C PHE A 92 24.44 13.11 -18.69
N GLY A 93 23.65 12.17 -18.19
CA GLY A 93 22.81 12.36 -16.98
C GLY A 93 23.52 12.32 -15.62
N ARG A 94 24.83 12.11 -15.55
CA ARG A 94 25.55 11.79 -14.29
C ARG A 94 25.81 12.98 -13.35
N LEU A 95 25.09 14.10 -13.49
CA LEU A 95 25.32 15.34 -12.73
C LEU A 95 24.08 15.89 -12.00
N VAL A 96 22.94 15.19 -12.02
CA VAL A 96 21.76 15.58 -11.24
C VAL A 96 21.64 14.62 -10.06
N GLY A 97 21.80 15.16 -8.86
CA GLY A 97 21.81 14.41 -7.61
C GLY A 97 20.42 13.92 -7.19
N ASN A 98 20.44 12.80 -6.46
CA ASN A 98 19.40 12.35 -5.53
C ASN A 98 17.99 12.14 -6.08
N GLU A 99 17.82 11.64 -7.30
CA GLU A 99 16.59 10.91 -7.61
C GLU A 99 16.71 9.52 -6.97
N SER A 100 16.31 9.43 -5.70
CA SER A 100 16.01 8.15 -5.06
C SER A 100 15.04 7.41 -5.98
N PRO A 101 15.34 6.18 -6.44
CA PRO A 101 14.37 5.42 -7.22
C PRO A 101 13.09 5.38 -6.39
N GLN A 102 12.00 5.92 -6.94
CA GLN A 102 10.69 5.90 -6.27
C GLN A 102 10.42 4.44 -5.91
N LYS A 103 10.08 4.16 -4.65
CA LYS A 103 9.82 2.80 -4.20
C LYS A 103 8.32 2.69 -3.96
N LEU A 104 7.70 1.73 -4.65
CA LEU A 104 6.32 1.39 -4.39
C LEU A 104 6.27 0.52 -3.13
N THR A 105 5.46 0.90 -2.15
CA THR A 105 5.26 0.10 -0.94
C THR A 105 3.82 -0.39 -0.90
N VAL A 106 3.64 -1.70 -0.76
CA VAL A 106 2.35 -2.37 -0.67
C VAL A 106 2.15 -2.82 0.77
N ILE A 107 0.98 -2.51 1.34
CA ILE A 107 0.64 -2.80 2.74
C ILE A 107 -0.75 -3.40 2.77
N GLY A 108 -0.92 -4.54 3.40
CA GLY A 108 -2.24 -5.19 3.55
C GLY A 108 -2.37 -5.96 4.86
N PRO A 109 -3.57 -6.53 5.14
CA PRO A 109 -3.81 -7.31 6.35
C PRO A 109 -3.02 -8.63 6.33
N ALA A 110 -2.45 -9.01 7.49
CA ALA A 110 -1.54 -10.16 7.62
C ALA A 110 -2.20 -11.53 7.33
N ASP A 111 -3.53 -11.63 7.34
CA ASP A 111 -4.22 -12.92 7.12
C ASP A 111 -4.52 -13.22 5.65
N GLN A 112 -4.23 -12.30 4.73
CA GLN A 112 -4.77 -12.35 3.36
C GLN A 112 -3.72 -12.25 2.25
N ILE A 113 -2.43 -12.21 2.56
CA ILE A 113 -1.37 -12.12 1.57
C ILE A 113 -0.62 -13.46 1.49
N GLU A 114 -1.19 -14.43 0.79
CA GLU A 114 -0.42 -15.59 0.31
C GLU A 114 0.39 -15.15 -0.92
N THR A 115 1.53 -14.50 -0.68
CA THR A 115 2.59 -14.24 -1.67
C THR A 115 2.13 -13.50 -2.95
N LEU A 116 2.46 -12.21 -3.02
CA LEU A 116 2.51 -11.45 -4.28
C LEU A 116 3.43 -12.13 -5.29
N HIS A 117 2.91 -13.11 -6.02
CA HIS A 117 3.50 -13.59 -7.25
C HIS A 117 3.12 -12.58 -8.32
N LYS A 118 4.12 -12.01 -9.00
CA LYS A 118 4.38 -12.26 -10.42
C LYS A 118 5.13 -11.13 -11.12
N ASP A 119 6.00 -11.57 -12.03
CA ASP A 119 6.68 -10.96 -13.18
C ASP A 119 6.79 -9.42 -13.27
N GLU A 120 7.97 -8.99 -13.73
CA GLU A 120 8.58 -7.64 -13.75
C GLU A 120 7.68 -6.45 -14.17
N ASP A 121 6.47 -6.69 -14.68
CA ASP A 121 5.53 -5.72 -15.24
C ASP A 121 4.10 -5.76 -14.63
N LEU A 122 3.78 -6.64 -13.65
CA LEU A 122 2.40 -6.83 -13.16
C LEU A 122 2.28 -7.12 -11.65
N ILE A 123 1.75 -6.17 -10.89
CA ILE A 123 1.33 -6.40 -9.49
C ILE A 123 -0.04 -7.09 -9.51
N SER A 124 -0.14 -8.30 -8.94
CA SER A 124 -1.40 -9.05 -8.81
C SER A 124 -1.66 -9.40 -7.34
N ALA A 125 -2.71 -8.84 -6.76
CA ALA A 125 -3.24 -9.29 -5.46
C ALA A 125 -4.33 -10.33 -5.70
N PHE A 126 -4.24 -11.49 -5.05
CA PHE A 126 -5.28 -12.52 -5.03
C PHE A 126 -5.53 -12.92 -3.58
N ILE A 127 -6.80 -12.90 -3.15
CA ILE A 127 -7.23 -13.28 -1.81
C ILE A 127 -8.14 -14.51 -1.95
N SER A 128 -7.79 -15.60 -1.28
CA SER A 128 -8.64 -16.79 -1.16
C SER A 128 -9.37 -16.74 0.18
N HIS A 129 -10.67 -17.00 0.20
CA HIS A 129 -11.45 -17.23 1.41
C HIS A 129 -11.78 -18.73 1.50
N GLU A 130 -11.55 -19.36 2.66
CA GLU A 130 -12.14 -20.66 3.02
C GLU A 130 -13.49 -20.48 3.72
#